data_AF-A0A1Y1MKE9-F1
#
_entry.id   AF-A0A1Y1MKE9-F1
#
_cell.length_a   1.000
_cell.length_b   1.000
_cell.length_c   1.000
_cell.angle_alpha   90.00
_cell.angle_beta   90.00
_cell.angle_gamma   90.00
#
_symmetry.space_group_name_H-M   'P 1'
#
loop_
_entity.id
_entity.type
_entity.pdbx_description
1 polymer ?
#
loop_
_entity_poly.entity_id
_entity_poly.type
_entity_poly.pdbx_seq_one_letter_code
_entity_poly.pdbx_strand_id
1 'polypeptide(L)'
;MTASSELKKALSQKIPWTTSKTFDTSCPVSAFIPKEAIPDPTDVELFCTINGVPQQNGNTSGLVFSAAELISFISRYHTLEPNDMILTGTPPTPAVVKPGDVIRGGIKGGVTVEFRVEG
;
A
#
# COMPACT_ATOMS: atom_id res chain seq x y z
N MET A 1 5.53 -2.03 1.67
CA MET A 1 6.61 -1.94 2.69
C MET A 1 7.61 -0.86 2.31
N THR A 2 8.45 -0.37 3.24
CA THR A 2 9.45 0.67 2.94
C THR A 2 10.63 0.57 3.89
N ALA A 3 11.86 0.56 3.37
CA ALA A 3 13.07 0.69 4.19
C ALA A 3 13.30 2.18 4.51
N SER A 4 12.70 2.65 5.61
CA SER A 4 12.66 4.08 5.96
C SER A 4 14.05 4.72 6.14
N SER A 5 15.06 3.97 6.55
CA SER A 5 16.45 4.46 6.63
C SER A 5 17.02 4.75 5.24
N GLU A 6 16.83 3.83 4.30
CA GLU A 6 17.33 3.94 2.93
C GLU A 6 16.58 5.03 2.16
N LEU A 7 15.27 5.19 2.39
CA LEU A 7 14.51 6.28 1.78
C LEU A 7 15.05 7.65 2.23
N LYS A 8 15.35 7.82 3.52
CA LYS A 8 15.94 9.08 4.05
C LYS A 8 17.30 9.38 3.42
N LYS A 9 18.15 8.36 3.25
CA LYS A 9 19.45 8.50 2.55
C LYS A 9 19.25 8.87 1.09
N ALA A 10 18.33 8.19 0.39
CA ALA A 10 18.06 8.45 -1.02
C ALA A 10 17.58 9.89 -1.25
N LEU A 11 16.71 10.40 -0.37
CA LEU A 11 16.23 11.78 -0.38
C LEU A 11 17.36 12.80 -0.16
N SER A 12 18.24 12.58 0.83
CA SER A 12 19.33 13.52 1.12
C SER A 12 20.38 13.56 0.01
N GLN A 13 20.60 12.44 -0.66
CA GLN A 13 21.57 12.30 -1.75
C GLN A 13 20.97 12.58 -3.14
N LYS A 14 19.64 12.77 -3.25
CA LYS A 14 18.91 12.95 -4.51
C LYS A 14 19.13 11.80 -5.51
N ILE A 15 19.14 10.58 -5.01
CA ILE A 15 19.31 9.36 -5.81
C ILE A 15 17.98 8.59 -5.92
N PRO A 16 17.85 7.63 -6.86
CA PRO A 16 16.64 6.81 -7.01
C PRO A 16 16.26 6.07 -5.72
N TRP A 17 14.96 5.80 -5.56
CA TRP A 17 14.41 5.19 -4.33
C TRP A 17 14.39 3.67 -4.36
N THR A 18 14.98 3.05 -5.38
CA THR A 18 14.96 1.61 -5.68
C THR A 18 15.24 0.76 -4.43
N THR A 19 16.34 1.02 -3.72
CA THR A 19 16.73 0.27 -2.50
C THR A 19 15.74 0.40 -1.34
N SER A 20 14.88 1.42 -1.35
CA SER A 20 13.92 1.69 -0.28
C SER A 20 12.49 1.25 -0.57
N LYS A 21 12.14 1.02 -1.84
CA LYS A 21 10.76 0.76 -2.30
C LYS A 21 10.60 -0.50 -3.15
N THR A 22 11.66 -1.00 -3.79
CA THR A 22 11.58 -2.10 -4.77
C THR A 22 12.46 -3.30 -4.38
N PHE A 23 12.68 -3.50 -3.08
CA PHE A 23 13.38 -4.68 -2.57
C PHE A 23 12.48 -5.93 -2.62
N ASP A 24 13.07 -7.11 -2.50
CA ASP A 24 12.34 -8.37 -2.53
C ASP A 24 11.22 -8.39 -1.47
N THR A 25 10.05 -8.89 -1.84
CA THR A 25 8.84 -8.94 -0.98
C THR A 25 8.31 -7.57 -0.54
N SER A 26 8.75 -6.44 -1.13
CA SER A 26 8.34 -5.09 -0.70
C SER A 26 6.85 -4.77 -0.88
N CYS A 27 6.13 -5.56 -1.69
CA CYS A 27 4.71 -5.40 -1.97
C CYS A 27 3.89 -6.67 -1.60
N PRO A 28 3.66 -6.95 -0.31
CA PRO A 28 2.67 -7.94 0.10
C PRO A 28 1.30 -7.55 -0.44
N VAL A 29 0.57 -8.50 -1.02
CA VAL A 29 -0.73 -8.30 -1.66
C VAL A 29 -1.73 -9.33 -1.14
N SER A 30 -2.99 -8.92 -0.97
CA SER A 30 -4.08 -9.83 -0.63
C SER A 30 -4.48 -10.71 -1.82
N ALA A 31 -5.47 -11.58 -1.61
CA ALA A 31 -6.19 -12.17 -2.73
C ALA A 31 -6.83 -11.09 -3.62
N PHE A 32 -7.01 -11.41 -4.89
CA PHE A 32 -7.71 -10.56 -5.85
C PHE A 32 -9.18 -10.36 -5.44
N ILE A 33 -9.67 -9.13 -5.56
CA ILE A 33 -11.06 -8.78 -5.31
C ILE A 33 -11.70 -8.44 -6.68
N PRO A 34 -12.73 -9.18 -7.12
CA PRO A 34 -13.47 -8.83 -8.32
C PRO A 34 -14.08 -7.43 -8.20
N LYS A 35 -14.14 -6.70 -9.31
CA LYS A 35 -14.67 -5.32 -9.33
C LYS A 35 -16.09 -5.26 -8.78
N GLU A 36 -16.91 -6.27 -9.07
CA GLU A 36 -18.32 -6.35 -8.67
C GLU A 36 -18.48 -6.45 -7.15
N ALA A 37 -17.46 -6.92 -6.44
CA ALA A 37 -17.46 -7.00 -4.97
C ALA A 37 -17.17 -5.66 -4.30
N ILE A 38 -16.79 -4.62 -5.05
CA ILE A 38 -16.57 -3.25 -4.56
C ILE A 38 -17.51 -2.30 -5.34
N PRO A 39 -18.77 -2.12 -4.90
CA PRO A 39 -19.76 -1.31 -5.61
C PRO A 39 -19.35 0.17 -5.73
N ASP A 40 -18.75 0.72 -4.67
CA ASP A 40 -18.22 2.08 -4.65
C ASP A 40 -16.73 2.06 -4.22
N PRO A 41 -15.78 2.18 -5.16
CA PRO A 41 -14.35 2.21 -4.83
C PRO A 41 -13.90 3.55 -4.23
N THR A 42 -14.79 4.55 -4.14
CA THR A 42 -14.49 5.85 -3.52
C THR A 42 -14.82 5.87 -2.04
N ASP A 43 -15.58 4.90 -1.52
CA ASP A 43 -15.94 4.78 -0.10
C ASP A 43 -15.60 3.37 0.46
N VAL A 44 -14.32 3.09 0.62
CA VAL A 44 -13.78 1.82 1.11
C VAL A 44 -12.94 2.07 2.34
N GLU A 45 -13.34 1.47 3.47
CA GLU A 45 -12.58 1.53 4.71
C GLU A 45 -11.41 0.56 4.74
N LEU A 46 -10.21 1.08 5.01
CA LEU A 46 -8.95 0.36 5.11
C LEU A 46 -8.48 0.30 6.56
N PHE A 47 -7.87 -0.82 6.95
CA PHE A 47 -7.24 -0.95 8.26
C PHE A 47 -5.90 -1.69 8.18
N CYS A 48 -5.03 -1.43 9.16
CA CYS A 48 -3.81 -2.18 9.40
C CYS A 48 -3.51 -2.23 10.90
N THR A 49 -3.11 -3.41 11.37
CA THR A 49 -2.74 -3.69 12.76
C THR A 49 -1.37 -4.36 12.79
N ILE A 50 -0.61 -4.11 13.85
CA ILE A 50 0.64 -4.82 14.17
C ILE A 50 0.44 -5.49 15.52
N ASN A 51 0.58 -6.81 15.57
CA ASN A 51 0.35 -7.61 16.78
C ASN A 51 -1.02 -7.31 17.45
N GLY A 52 -2.05 -7.11 16.62
CA GLY A 52 -3.40 -6.75 17.07
C GLY A 52 -3.59 -5.29 17.46
N VAL A 53 -2.53 -4.47 17.53
CA VAL A 53 -2.61 -3.04 17.85
C VAL A 53 -2.90 -2.24 16.58
N PRO A 54 -3.98 -1.43 16.52
CA PRO A 54 -4.29 -0.57 15.38
C PRO A 54 -3.16 0.41 15.06
N GLN A 55 -2.76 0.48 13.80
CA GLN A 55 -1.73 1.39 13.31
C GLN A 55 -2.25 2.33 12.24
N GLN A 56 -3.06 1.81 11.31
CA GLN A 56 -3.67 2.61 10.25
C GLN A 56 -5.15 2.31 10.16
N ASN A 57 -5.92 3.38 9.93
CA ASN A 57 -7.34 3.35 9.67
C ASN A 57 -7.64 4.53 8.75
N GLY A 58 -8.33 4.29 7.64
CA GLY A 58 -8.62 5.32 6.66
C GLY A 58 -9.72 4.89 5.70
N ASN A 59 -10.12 5.81 4.84
CA ASN A 59 -11.13 5.58 3.82
C ASN A 59 -10.65 6.15 2.48
N THR A 60 -10.99 5.50 1.36
CA THR A 60 -10.61 5.93 0.02
C THR A 60 -11.18 7.31 -0.37
N SER A 61 -12.22 7.79 0.31
CA SER A 61 -12.76 9.15 0.15
C SER A 61 -11.75 10.22 0.60
N GLY A 62 -10.75 9.83 1.40
CA GLY A 62 -9.63 10.68 1.80
C GLY A 62 -8.48 10.71 0.79
N LEU A 63 -8.58 10.03 -0.36
CA LEU A 63 -7.59 10.13 -1.42
C LEU A 63 -7.59 11.54 -2.03
N VAL A 64 -6.41 12.14 -2.12
CA VAL A 64 -6.23 13.46 -2.77
C VAL A 64 -6.48 13.37 -4.29
N PHE A 65 -6.09 12.24 -4.89
CA PHE A 65 -6.36 11.91 -6.29
C PHE A 65 -7.10 10.58 -6.33
N SER A 66 -8.24 10.54 -7.02
CA SER A 66 -9.01 9.33 -7.22
C SER A 66 -8.23 8.26 -8.00
N ALA A 67 -8.63 7.00 -7.88
CA ALA A 67 -8.05 5.92 -8.67
C ALA A 67 -8.11 6.20 -10.18
N ALA A 68 -9.20 6.81 -10.67
CA ALA A 68 -9.35 7.19 -12.06
C ALA A 68 -8.34 8.28 -12.49
N GLU A 69 -8.11 9.29 -11.64
CA GLU A 69 -7.10 10.33 -11.90
C GLU A 69 -5.69 9.75 -11.91
N LEU A 70 -5.37 8.83 -11.00
CA LEU A 70 -4.08 8.15 -10.97
C LEU A 70 -3.84 7.33 -12.24
N ILE A 71 -4.83 6.53 -12.67
CA ILE A 71 -4.76 5.75 -13.91
C ILE A 71 -4.53 6.66 -15.12
N SER A 72 -5.31 7.73 -15.24
CA SER A 72 -5.17 8.74 -16.31
C SER A 72 -3.80 9.42 -16.29
N PHE A 73 -3.31 9.78 -15.11
CA PHE A 73 -2.01 10.44 -14.98
C PHE A 73 -0.87 9.53 -15.40
N ILE A 74 -0.85 8.29 -14.88
CA ILE A 74 0.23 7.30 -15.10
C ILE A 74 0.27 6.88 -16.57
N SER A 75 -0.89 6.67 -17.21
CA SER A 75 -0.99 6.20 -18.59
C SER A 75 -0.39 7.16 -19.63
N ARG A 76 -0.16 8.42 -19.28
CA ARG A 76 0.54 9.40 -20.14
C ARG A 76 2.06 9.19 -20.20
N TYR A 77 2.63 8.51 -19.20
CA TYR A 77 4.07 8.30 -19.08
C TYR A 77 4.46 6.82 -19.23
N HIS A 78 3.57 5.91 -18.87
CA HIS A 78 3.77 4.47 -18.94
C HIS A 78 2.55 3.82 -19.59
N THR A 79 2.76 3.03 -20.63
CA THR A 79 1.71 2.17 -21.18
C THR A 79 1.27 1.19 -20.10
N LEU A 80 -0.02 1.12 -19.81
CA LEU A 80 -0.59 0.16 -18.86
C LEU A 80 -0.99 -1.12 -19.59
N GLU A 81 -0.50 -2.25 -19.10
CA GLU A 81 -0.82 -3.58 -19.62
C GLU A 81 -1.83 -4.31 -18.71
N PRO A 82 -2.56 -5.31 -19.24
CA PRO A 82 -3.37 -6.17 -18.40
C PRO A 82 -2.54 -6.78 -17.26
N ASN A 83 -3.09 -6.73 -16.05
CA ASN A 83 -2.48 -7.15 -14.79
C ASN A 83 -1.47 -6.18 -14.16
N ASP A 84 -1.27 -4.99 -14.73
CA ASP A 84 -0.56 -3.93 -14.04
C ASP A 84 -1.29 -3.52 -12.76
N MET A 85 -0.50 -3.19 -11.73
CA MET A 85 -1.00 -2.81 -10.41
C MET A 85 -0.54 -1.41 -10.04
N ILE A 86 -1.48 -0.58 -9.57
CA ILE A 86 -1.22 0.77 -9.07
C ILE A 86 -1.53 0.80 -7.57
N LEU A 87 -0.53 1.13 -6.76
CA LEU A 87 -0.74 1.43 -5.33
C LEU A 87 -1.18 2.89 -5.20
N THR A 88 -2.39 3.11 -4.68
CA THR A 88 -3.05 4.43 -4.67
C THR A 88 -2.64 5.33 -3.52
N GLY A 89 -1.84 4.82 -2.58
CA GLY A 89 -1.34 5.56 -1.43
C GLY A 89 -1.60 4.82 -0.12
N THR A 90 -1.34 5.51 0.99
CA THR A 90 -1.59 5.01 2.34
C THR A 90 -2.29 6.08 3.15
N PRO A 91 -3.23 5.70 4.04
CA PRO A 91 -3.67 6.60 5.11
C PRO A 91 -2.47 7.08 5.94
N PRO A 92 -2.60 8.22 6.66
CA PRO A 92 -1.58 8.71 7.58
C PRO A 92 -1.17 7.65 8.62
N THR A 93 -0.02 7.88 9.24
CA THR A 93 0.58 7.06 10.33
C THR A 93 1.46 5.89 9.82
N PRO A 94 2.72 6.16 9.44
CA PRO A 94 3.68 5.10 9.22
C PRO A 94 4.06 4.45 10.55
N ALA A 95 3.90 3.14 10.65
CA ALA A 95 4.38 2.36 11.78
C ALA A 95 5.72 1.66 11.43
N VAL A 96 6.62 1.58 12.40
CA VAL A 96 7.85 0.79 12.27
C VAL A 96 7.54 -0.65 12.67
N VAL A 97 7.94 -1.59 11.80
CA VAL A 97 7.81 -3.03 12.04
C VAL A 97 9.18 -3.62 12.36
N LYS A 98 9.20 -4.72 13.11
CA LYS A 98 10.40 -5.46 13.51
C LYS A 98 10.26 -6.95 13.16
N PRO A 99 11.37 -7.70 13.02
CA PRO A 99 11.31 -9.15 12.89
C PRO A 99 10.46 -9.78 14.00
N GLY A 100 9.57 -10.69 13.62
CA GLY A 100 8.62 -11.34 14.51
C GLY A 100 7.25 -10.66 14.61
N ASP A 101 7.10 -9.41 14.15
CA ASP A 101 5.80 -8.74 14.11
C ASP A 101 4.84 -9.44 13.15
N VAL A 102 3.57 -9.53 13.54
CA VAL A 102 2.47 -9.98 12.69
C VAL A 102 1.67 -8.77 12.23
N ILE A 103 1.64 -8.56 10.93
CA ILE A 103 0.91 -7.46 10.29
C ILE A 103 -0.37 -8.03 9.71
N ARG A 104 -1.51 -7.45 10.10
CA ARG A 104 -2.82 -7.81 9.55
C ARG A 104 -3.52 -6.55 9.05
N GLY A 105 -3.89 -6.54 7.78
CA GLY A 105 -4.55 -5.40 7.14
C GLY A 105 -5.48 -5.80 6.01
N GLY A 106 -6.25 -4.85 5.50
CA GLY A 106 -7.20 -5.08 4.42
C GLY A 106 -8.34 -4.08 4.40
N ILE A 107 -9.45 -4.50 3.80
CA ILE A 107 -10.70 -3.73 3.72
C ILE A 107 -11.63 -4.20 4.83
N LYS A 108 -12.22 -3.28 5.60
CA LYS A 108 -13.17 -3.65 6.66
C LYS A 108 -14.39 -4.36 6.07
N GLY A 109 -14.78 -5.48 6.66
CA GLY A 109 -15.89 -6.31 6.17
C GLY A 109 -15.61 -7.05 4.85
N GLY A 110 -14.38 -6.95 4.32
CA GLY A 110 -13.98 -7.58 3.06
C GLY A 110 -12.74 -8.45 3.21
N VAL A 111 -11.83 -8.37 2.22
CA VAL A 111 -10.60 -9.15 2.23
C VAL A 111 -9.66 -8.69 3.34
N THR A 112 -8.98 -9.66 3.96
CA THR A 112 -7.89 -9.41 4.88
C THR A 112 -6.67 -10.21 4.42
N VAL A 113 -5.48 -9.65 4.65
CA VAL A 113 -4.20 -10.34 4.52
C VAL A 113 -3.45 -10.25 5.84
N GLU A 114 -2.73 -11.32 6.17
CA GLU A 114 -1.86 -11.40 7.34
C GLU A 114 -0.50 -11.92 6.91
N PHE A 115 0.56 -11.29 7.40
CA PHE A 115 1.93 -11.73 7.14
C PHE A 115 2.82 -11.47 8.35
N ARG A 116 3.78 -12.38 8.55
CA ARG A 116 4.79 -12.27 9.59
C ARG A 116 6.05 -11.65 9.01
N VAL A 117 6.64 -10.70 9.73
CA VAL A 117 7.91 -10.12 9.35
C VAL A 117 9.03 -11.08 9.71
N GLU A 118 9.75 -11.55 8.70
CA GLU A 118 10.96 -12.36 8.84
C GLU A 118 12.21 -11.46 8.85
N GLY A 119 13.33 -11.99 9.36
CA GLY A 119 14.60 -11.28 9.52
C GLY A 119 15.64 -11.70 8.50
#